data_AF-B6EQN8-F1
#
_entry.id   AF-B6EQN8-F1
#
_cell.length_a   1.000
_cell.length_b   1.000
_cell.length_c   1.000
_cell.angle_alpha   90.00
_cell.angle_beta   90.00
_cell.angle_gamma   90.00
#
_symmetry.space_group_name_H-M   'P 1'
#
loop_
_entity.id
_entity.type
_entity.pdbx_description
1 polymer ?
#
loop_
_entity_poly.entity_id
_entity_poly.type
_entity_poly.pdbx_seq_one_letter_code
_entity_poly.pdbx_strand_id
1 'polypeptide(L)'
;MEVTGELPTLDRSDDIAGPDINNNGIRDDIEKYIEITYQEPKQRTAAMQMAKALQMNMVIDVTNKDRNKVKADIRKMDVAVGEALNCLNDQFSGPDAKNTSIVWSEIESMMTNTKKRLLAYLSVSKAASGMVFSLQDGSCHD
;
A
#
# COMPACT_ATOMS: atom_id res chain seq x y z
N MET A 1 11.80 -8.34 19.56
CA MET A 1 12.55 -8.00 18.33
C MET A 1 12.04 -6.72 17.67
N GLU A 2 11.72 -5.68 18.45
CA GLU A 2 11.69 -4.27 17.99
C GLU A 2 12.80 -3.46 18.70
N VAL A 3 13.65 -4.12 19.50
CA VAL A 3 14.57 -3.50 20.50
C VAL A 3 16.04 -3.56 20.05
N THR A 4 16.33 -4.00 18.81
CA THR A 4 17.72 -4.11 18.30
C THR A 4 18.09 -3.07 17.25
N GLY A 5 17.20 -2.10 16.93
CA GLY A 5 17.57 -0.90 16.18
C GLY A 5 17.71 -1.05 14.66
N GLU A 6 17.43 -2.22 14.07
CA GLU A 6 17.53 -2.44 12.61
C GLU A 6 16.19 -2.32 11.86
N LEU A 7 15.05 -2.35 12.56
CA LEU A 7 13.72 -2.24 11.94
C LEU A 7 12.98 -1.02 12.52
N PRO A 8 12.32 -0.19 11.69
CA PRO A 8 11.54 0.93 12.18
C PRO A 8 10.39 0.44 13.07
N THR A 9 10.17 1.14 14.17
CA THR A 9 9.02 0.90 15.04
C THR A 9 7.75 1.25 14.28
N LEU A 10 6.93 0.25 13.97
CA LEU A 10 5.66 0.45 13.28
C LEU A 10 4.62 1.03 14.22
N ASP A 11 3.77 1.91 13.70
CA ASP A 11 2.59 2.40 14.40
C ASP A 11 1.63 1.23 14.63
N ARG A 12 1.20 1.02 15.88
CA ARG A 12 0.22 0.00 16.27
C ARG A 12 -1.01 0.62 16.92
N SER A 13 -1.28 1.89 16.64
CA SER A 13 -2.44 2.59 17.16
C SER A 13 -3.74 2.00 16.61
N ASP A 14 -4.85 2.40 17.23
CA ASP A 14 -6.19 1.99 16.83
C ASP A 14 -6.73 2.78 15.63
N ASP A 15 -6.00 3.78 15.15
CA ASP A 15 -6.33 4.53 13.95
C ASP A 15 -6.00 3.70 12.70
N ILE A 16 -7.03 3.44 11.90
CA ILE A 16 -6.92 2.59 10.71
C ILE A 16 -6.00 3.23 9.68
N ALA A 17 -6.12 4.55 9.46
CA ALA A 17 -5.25 5.29 8.56
C ALA A 17 -3.86 5.44 9.18
N GLY A 18 -3.82 5.81 10.46
CA GLY A 18 -2.60 6.13 11.18
C GLY A 18 -2.02 7.50 10.78
N PRO A 19 -0.87 7.87 11.36
CA PRO A 19 -0.25 9.17 11.11
C PRO A 19 0.23 9.32 9.66
N ASP A 20 -0.17 10.43 9.03
CA ASP A 20 0.31 10.92 7.73
C ASP A 20 0.45 12.46 7.87
N ILE A 21 1.53 12.89 8.53
CA ILE A 21 1.70 14.31 8.92
C ILE A 21 1.93 15.18 7.69
N ASN A 22 2.63 14.66 6.68
CA ASN A 22 2.96 15.38 5.46
C ASN A 22 1.84 15.33 4.39
N ASN A 23 0.76 14.57 4.64
CA ASN A 23 -0.40 14.39 3.78
C ASN A 23 -0.03 13.86 2.38
N ASN A 24 0.98 12.99 2.29
CA ASN A 24 1.41 12.41 1.02
C ASN A 24 0.57 11.17 0.64
N GLY A 25 -0.29 10.69 1.53
CA GLY A 25 -1.12 9.51 1.37
C GLY A 25 -0.43 8.21 1.80
N ILE A 26 0.65 8.27 2.56
CA ILE A 26 1.44 7.15 3.08
C ILE A 26 1.55 7.33 4.59
N ARG A 27 1.42 6.24 5.33
CA ARG A 27 1.63 6.27 6.79
C ARG A 27 3.11 6.53 7.10
N ASP A 28 3.40 7.49 7.99
CA ASP A 28 4.76 8.01 8.23
C ASP A 28 5.79 6.92 8.63
N ASP A 29 5.37 5.88 9.38
CA ASP A 29 6.23 4.77 9.77
C ASP A 29 6.64 3.88 8.58
N ILE A 30 5.74 3.71 7.61
CA ILE A 30 5.97 2.96 6.37
C ILE A 30 6.81 3.79 5.39
N GLU A 31 6.54 5.09 5.27
CA GLU A 31 7.39 6.00 4.49
C GLU A 31 8.84 5.90 4.97
N LYS A 32 9.06 6.05 6.28
CA LYS A 32 10.39 5.93 6.89
C LYS A 32 11.04 4.56 6.66
N TYR A 33 10.28 3.46 6.71
CA TYR A 33 10.81 2.14 6.36
C TYR A 33 11.32 2.10 4.93
N ILE A 34 10.54 2.62 3.99
CA ILE A 34 10.86 2.62 2.56
C ILE A 34 12.11 3.47 2.30
N GLU A 35 12.22 4.65 2.94
CA GLU A 35 13.39 5.52 2.84
C GLU A 35 14.69 4.87 3.31
N ILE A 36 14.63 4.09 4.40
CA ILE A 36 15.79 3.38 4.96
C ILE A 36 16.15 2.14 4.13
N THR A 37 15.13 1.41 3.67
CA THR A 37 15.30 0.10 3.01
C THR A 37 15.78 0.23 1.57
N TYR A 38 15.24 1.19 0.83
CA TYR A 38 15.51 1.36 -0.60
C TYR A 38 16.36 2.59 -0.85
N GLN A 39 17.68 2.40 -0.89
CA GLN A 39 18.64 3.48 -1.15
C GLN A 39 18.64 3.91 -2.63
N GLU A 40 18.28 3.02 -3.55
CA GLU A 40 18.18 3.34 -4.96
C GLU A 40 16.92 4.17 -5.22
N PRO A 41 17.02 5.43 -5.71
CA PRO A 41 15.88 6.34 -5.79
C PRO A 41 14.68 5.78 -6.56
N LYS A 42 14.92 5.05 -7.65
CA LYS A 42 13.83 4.49 -8.47
C LYS A 42 13.07 3.38 -7.75
N GLN A 43 13.78 2.51 -7.04
CA GLN A 43 13.16 1.45 -6.23
C GLN A 43 12.37 2.05 -5.06
N ARG A 44 12.92 3.11 -4.44
CA ARG A 44 12.23 3.85 -3.39
C ARG A 44 10.94 4.47 -3.89
N THR A 45 10.95 5.17 -5.02
CA THR A 45 9.74 5.74 -5.63
C THR A 45 8.69 4.66 -5.94
N ALA A 46 9.10 3.52 -6.50
CA ALA A 46 8.18 2.43 -6.79
C ALA A 46 7.55 1.83 -5.50
N ALA A 47 8.35 1.67 -4.45
CA ALA A 47 7.85 1.23 -3.15
C ALA A 47 6.91 2.27 -2.50
N MET A 48 7.20 3.57 -2.61
CA MET A 48 6.31 4.64 -2.14
C MET A 48 4.97 4.63 -2.89
N GLN A 49 5.01 4.47 -4.21
CA GLN A 49 3.81 4.38 -5.04
C GLN A 49 2.94 3.18 -4.62
N MET A 50 3.58 2.04 -4.33
CA MET A 50 2.89 0.86 -3.81
C MET A 50 2.27 1.11 -2.43
N ALA A 51 3.02 1.70 -1.50
CA ALA A 51 2.52 2.01 -0.16
C ALA A 51 1.32 2.96 -0.20
N LYS A 52 1.37 3.98 -1.07
CA LYS A 52 0.26 4.92 -1.27
C LYS A 52 -0.98 4.23 -1.85
N ALA A 53 -0.82 3.40 -2.86
CA ALA A 53 -1.92 2.65 -3.47
C ALA A 53 -2.59 1.71 -2.47
N LEU A 54 -1.78 0.99 -1.70
CA LEU A 54 -2.24 0.12 -0.64
C LEU A 54 -2.93 0.92 0.49
N GLN A 55 -2.40 2.08 0.90
CA GLN A 55 -3.00 2.93 1.93
C GLN A 55 -4.42 3.40 1.55
N MET A 56 -4.73 3.54 0.27
CA MET A 56 -6.11 3.83 -0.18
C MET A 56 -7.11 2.78 0.31
N ASN A 57 -6.73 1.51 0.39
CA ASN A 57 -7.58 0.43 0.90
C ASN A 57 -8.01 0.71 2.36
N MET A 58 -7.11 1.28 3.16
CA MET A 58 -7.33 1.53 4.59
C MET A 58 -8.38 2.62 4.87
N VAL A 59 -8.64 3.50 3.89
CA VAL A 59 -9.52 4.67 4.05
C VAL A 59 -10.84 4.58 3.28
N ILE A 60 -11.11 3.47 2.61
CA ILE A 60 -12.40 3.25 1.91
C ILE A 60 -13.51 2.99 2.95
N ASP A 61 -14.51 3.87 2.99
CA ASP A 61 -15.72 3.66 3.78
C ASP A 61 -16.67 2.68 3.08
N VAL A 62 -16.51 1.38 3.37
CA VAL A 62 -17.38 0.32 2.84
C VAL A 62 -18.82 0.37 3.38
N THR A 63 -19.07 1.15 4.44
CA THR A 63 -20.37 1.32 5.07
C THR A 63 -21.19 2.45 4.44
N ASN A 64 -20.58 3.20 3.52
CA ASN A 64 -21.25 4.28 2.81
C ASN A 64 -22.53 3.77 2.13
N LYS A 65 -23.62 4.54 2.32
CA LYS A 65 -24.95 4.23 1.78
C LYS A 65 -24.99 4.30 0.25
N ASP A 66 -24.14 5.14 -0.35
CA ASP A 66 -23.97 5.18 -1.79
C ASP A 66 -23.05 4.05 -2.25
N ARG A 67 -23.66 2.96 -2.69
CA ARG A 67 -22.93 1.78 -3.21
C ARG A 67 -22.15 2.08 -4.49
N ASN A 68 -22.55 3.07 -5.28
CA ASN A 68 -21.81 3.45 -6.48
C ASN A 68 -20.53 4.18 -6.09
N LYS A 69 -20.58 5.03 -5.05
CA LYS A 69 -19.39 5.64 -4.47
C LYS A 69 -18.42 4.58 -3.94
N VAL A 70 -18.88 3.60 -3.16
CA VAL A 70 -18.01 2.51 -2.66
C VAL A 70 -17.33 1.77 -3.82
N LYS A 71 -18.08 1.42 -4.86
CA LYS A 71 -17.52 0.76 -6.06
C LYS A 71 -16.52 1.64 -6.81
N ALA A 72 -16.77 2.94 -6.90
CA ALA A 72 -15.87 3.88 -7.55
C ALA A 72 -14.56 4.04 -6.77
N ASP A 73 -14.63 4.14 -5.44
CA ASP A 73 -13.45 4.22 -4.57
C ASP A 73 -12.60 2.94 -4.67
N ILE A 74 -13.24 1.75 -4.65
CA ILE A 74 -12.57 0.47 -4.86
C ILE A 74 -11.89 0.38 -6.23
N ARG A 75 -12.58 0.80 -7.31
CA ARG A 75 -11.97 0.83 -8.66
C ARG A 75 -10.77 1.76 -8.72
N LYS A 76 -10.85 2.93 -8.09
CA LYS A 76 -9.74 3.88 -8.06
C LYS A 76 -8.52 3.28 -7.36
N MET A 77 -8.75 2.58 -6.25
CA MET A 77 -7.69 1.88 -5.50
C MET A 77 -7.11 0.71 -6.31
N ASP A 78 -7.94 -0.09 -6.98
CA ASP A 78 -7.49 -1.18 -7.86
C ASP A 78 -6.63 -0.66 -9.02
N VAL A 79 -7.03 0.45 -9.66
CA VAL A 79 -6.22 1.09 -10.70
C VAL A 79 -4.85 1.50 -10.14
N ALA A 80 -4.82 2.23 -9.02
CA ALA A 80 -3.57 2.66 -8.40
C ALA A 80 -2.65 1.49 -8.01
N VAL A 81 -3.24 0.39 -7.53
CA VAL A 81 -2.53 -0.86 -7.22
C VAL A 81 -1.92 -1.46 -8.49
N GLY A 82 -2.66 -1.52 -9.59
CA GLY A 82 -2.17 -2.03 -10.87
C GLY A 82 -1.01 -1.19 -11.42
N GLU A 83 -1.14 0.14 -11.40
CA GLU A 83 -0.07 1.06 -11.82
C GLU A 83 1.19 0.92 -10.96
N ALA A 84 1.01 0.84 -9.64
CA ALA A 84 2.11 0.65 -8.70
C ALA A 84 2.81 -0.71 -8.88
N LEU A 85 2.06 -1.77 -9.19
CA LEU A 85 2.62 -3.10 -9.42
C LEU A 85 3.48 -3.14 -10.70
N ASN A 86 3.03 -2.47 -11.77
CA ASN A 86 3.83 -2.32 -12.98
C ASN A 86 5.12 -1.54 -12.68
N CYS A 87 5.02 -0.42 -11.95
CA CYS A 87 6.20 0.34 -11.55
C CYS A 87 7.18 -0.50 -10.71
N LEU A 88 6.70 -1.30 -9.75
CA LEU A 88 7.55 -2.24 -9.02
C LEU A 88 8.24 -3.23 -9.95
N ASN A 89 7.53 -3.84 -10.89
CA ASN A 89 8.10 -4.78 -11.85
C ASN A 89 9.19 -4.14 -12.72
N ASP A 90 9.00 -2.88 -13.13
CA ASP A 90 9.99 -2.15 -13.91
C ASP A 90 11.26 -1.86 -13.09
N GLN A 91 11.11 -1.33 -11.86
CA GLN A 91 12.25 -0.87 -11.05
C GLN A 91 12.97 -2.00 -10.29
N PHE A 92 12.35 -3.17 -10.16
CA PHE A 92 12.92 -4.36 -9.51
C PHE A 92 13.17 -5.50 -10.52
N SER A 93 13.61 -5.16 -11.74
CA SER A 93 13.86 -6.12 -12.84
C SER A 93 15.31 -6.66 -12.94
N GLY A 94 16.23 -6.15 -12.11
CA GLY A 94 17.65 -6.54 -12.13
C GLY A 94 17.93 -7.91 -11.50
N PRO A 95 19.07 -8.56 -11.82
CA PRO A 95 19.43 -9.89 -11.30
C PRO A 95 19.59 -9.91 -9.77
N ASP A 96 20.02 -8.80 -9.18
CA ASP A 96 20.17 -8.63 -7.73
C ASP A 96 18.96 -7.92 -7.09
N ALA A 97 17.93 -7.62 -7.89
CA ALA A 97 16.75 -6.95 -7.37
C ALA A 97 15.93 -7.90 -6.49
N LYS A 98 15.41 -7.35 -5.40
CA LYS A 98 14.44 -8.06 -4.55
C LYS A 98 13.20 -8.40 -5.38
N ASN A 99 12.70 -9.63 -5.22
CA ASN A 99 11.48 -10.06 -5.90
C ASN A 99 10.30 -9.13 -5.54
N THR A 100 9.57 -8.66 -6.54
CA THR A 100 8.47 -7.70 -6.38
C THR A 100 7.35 -8.19 -5.48
N SER A 101 7.08 -9.49 -5.47
CA SER A 101 6.08 -10.10 -4.58
C SER A 101 6.51 -10.00 -3.11
N ILE A 102 7.82 -10.02 -2.82
CA ILE A 102 8.33 -9.81 -1.45
C ILE A 102 8.17 -8.34 -1.06
N VAL A 103 8.50 -7.40 -1.95
CA VAL A 103 8.31 -5.96 -1.70
C VAL A 103 6.84 -5.64 -1.41
N TRP A 104 5.92 -6.14 -2.24
CA TRP A 104 4.49 -6.05 -2.03
C TRP A 104 4.08 -6.59 -0.65
N SER A 105 4.47 -7.84 -0.36
CA SER A 105 4.03 -8.54 0.85
C SER A 105 4.53 -7.88 2.13
N GLU A 106 5.75 -7.34 2.12
CA GLU A 106 6.29 -6.58 3.24
C GLU A 106 5.46 -5.31 3.50
N ILE A 107 5.21 -4.50 2.47
CA ILE A 107 4.42 -3.27 2.59
C ILE A 107 3.00 -3.59 3.10
N GLU A 108 2.33 -4.58 2.50
CA GLU A 108 1.00 -5.03 2.92
C GLU A 108 0.98 -5.50 4.38
N SER A 109 2.00 -6.26 4.82
CA SER A 109 2.10 -6.75 6.19
C SER A 109 2.29 -5.63 7.21
N MET A 110 3.07 -4.60 6.88
CA MET A 110 3.27 -3.44 7.75
C MET A 110 2.01 -2.58 7.81
N MET A 111 1.28 -2.45 6.71
CA MET A 111 0.00 -1.75 6.73
C MET A 111 -1.04 -2.47 7.58
N THR A 112 -1.13 -3.79 7.48
CA THR A 112 -2.15 -4.62 8.16
C THR A 112 -1.68 -5.13 9.53
N ASN A 113 -0.67 -4.49 10.12
CA ASN A 113 0.04 -4.92 11.33
C ASN A 113 -0.77 -4.95 12.65
N THR A 114 -2.05 -4.55 12.62
CA THR A 114 -2.97 -4.68 13.75
C THR A 114 -4.24 -5.41 13.33
N LYS A 115 -4.92 -6.05 14.30
CA LYS A 115 -6.21 -6.73 14.04
C LYS A 115 -7.25 -5.79 13.41
N LYS A 116 -7.32 -4.52 13.84
CA LYS A 116 -8.27 -3.54 13.29
C LYS A 116 -7.97 -3.24 11.82
N ARG A 117 -6.70 -3.02 11.49
CA ARG A 117 -6.26 -2.74 10.11
C ARG A 117 -6.48 -3.95 9.19
N LEU A 118 -6.15 -5.15 9.66
CA LEU A 118 -6.42 -6.37 8.90
C LEU A 118 -7.93 -6.55 8.63
N LEU A 119 -8.79 -6.31 9.62
CA LEU A 119 -10.24 -6.39 9.43
C LEU A 119 -10.77 -5.32 8.45
N ALA A 120 -10.22 -4.10 8.48
CA ALA A 120 -10.55 -3.05 7.52
C ALA A 120 -10.20 -3.47 6.10
N TYR A 121 -8.97 -3.95 5.89
CA TYR A 121 -8.51 -4.49 4.61
C TYR A 121 -9.41 -5.62 4.08
N LEU A 122 -9.75 -6.59 4.93
CA LEU A 122 -10.64 -7.70 4.56
C LEU A 122 -12.07 -7.22 4.24
N SER A 123 -12.54 -6.14 4.87
CA SER A 123 -13.86 -5.57 4.58
C SER A 123 -13.96 -4.99 3.17
N VAL A 124 -12.88 -4.35 2.70
CA VAL A 124 -12.76 -3.85 1.33
C VAL A 124 -12.66 -5.02 0.34
N SER A 125 -11.82 -6.02 0.62
CA SER A 125 -11.73 -7.24 -0.20
C SER A 125 -13.10 -7.92 -0.36
N LYS A 126 -13.86 -8.04 0.74
CA LYS A 126 -15.23 -8.55 0.71
C LYS A 126 -16.16 -7.67 -0.12
N ALA A 127 -16.06 -6.34 -0.02
CA ALA A 127 -16.87 -5.41 -0.81
C ALA A 127 -16.51 -5.42 -2.30
N ALA A 128 -15.27 -5.73 -2.64
CA ALA A 128 -14.77 -5.89 -4.01
C ALA A 128 -15.18 -7.24 -4.64
N SER A 129 -15.59 -8.21 -3.84
CA SER A 129 -15.98 -9.54 -4.33
C SER A 129 -17.09 -9.46 -5.39
N GLY A 130 -16.86 -10.09 -6.53
CA GLY A 130 -17.77 -10.07 -7.68
C GLY A 130 -17.65 -8.83 -8.58
N MET A 131 -16.75 -7.89 -8.28
CA MET A 131 -16.37 -6.83 -9.22
C MET A 131 -15.44 -7.39 -10.31
N VAL A 132 -15.50 -6.78 -11.49
CA VAL A 132 -14.58 -7.04 -12.60
C VAL A 132 -13.63 -5.86 -12.72
N PHE A 133 -12.35 -6.16 -12.82
CA PHE A 133 -11.26 -5.21 -12.95
C PHE A 133 -10.52 -5.47 -14.27
N SER A 134 -10.05 -4.38 -14.88
CA SER A 134 -9.20 -4.47 -16.07
C SER A 134 -7.74 -4.46 -15.64
N LEU A 135 -6.90 -5.18 -16.38
CA LEU A 135 -5.45 -4.98 -16.28
C LEU A 135 -5.12 -3.54 -16.70
N GLN A 136 -4.29 -2.87 -15.91
CA GLN A 136 -3.90 -1.49 -16.16
C GLN A 136 -2.53 -1.44 -16.85
N ASP A 137 -2.43 -0.61 -17.89
CA ASP A 137 -1.17 -0.24 -18.53
C ASP A 137 -0.60 1.00 -17.83
N GLY A 138 -0.30 0.87 -16.54
CA GLY A 138 0.29 1.93 -15.72
C GLY A 138 1.82 1.89 -15.67
N SER A 139 2.45 3.01 -15.34
CA SER A 139 3.90 3.13 -15.12
C SER A 139 4.23 3.92 -13.84
N CYS A 140 5.53 4.05 -13.54
CA CYS A 140 5.99 4.86 -12.42
C CYS A 140 5.60 6.34 -12.59
N HIS A 141 5.14 6.96 -11.50
CA HIS A 141 4.86 8.39 -11.46
C HIS A 141 5.47 9.03 -10.21
N ASP A 142 5.82 10.32 -10.34
CA ASP A 142 6.43 11.13 -9.28
C ASP A 142 5.41 11.57 -8.22
#